data_AF-A0A5C3N753-F1
#
_entry.id   AF-A0A5C3N753-F1
#
_cell.length_a   1.000
_cell.length_b   1.000
_cell.length_c   1.000
_cell.angle_alpha   90.00
_cell.angle_beta   90.00
_cell.angle_gamma   90.00
#
_symmetry.space_group_name_H-M   'P 1'
#
loop_
_entity.id
_entity.type
_entity.pdbx_description
1 polymer ?
#
loop_
_entity_poly.entity_id
_entity_poly.type
_entity_poly.pdbx_seq_one_letter_code
_entity_poly.pdbx_strand_id
1 'polypeptide(L)'
;MSGKYVPPAKRGERKWDGSTATYAMSDIQRAIPGERSHTFSRAYLDPSESSETKDAGVSRLLVANLPDKSKNEHEDNLASITRKEFSHTICRIQVSTRSHINPPDELWTRNNIFCLEENRGKPIPLFQASTDRRKMEFKGYYEITNITVYQGGSEVEKFIKERSESGRKKSKDTWEQLFGATWAKVDLRRVDDAALGNPMEEKSAT
;
A
#
# COMPACT_ATOMS: atom_id res chain seq x y z
N MET A 1 -33.95 29.81 3.91
CA MET A 1 -33.25 29.47 5.18
C MET A 1 -31.98 28.72 4.82
N SER A 2 -30.80 29.30 5.03
CA SER A 2 -29.53 28.61 4.77
C SER A 2 -29.25 27.63 5.91
N GLY A 3 -29.29 26.33 5.60
CA GLY A 3 -28.87 25.31 6.56
C GLY A 3 -27.40 25.55 6.91
N LYS A 4 -27.12 25.84 8.19
CA LYS A 4 -25.75 25.96 8.70
C LYS A 4 -25.05 24.62 8.46
N TYR A 5 -23.97 24.64 7.68
CA TYR A 5 -23.11 23.47 7.50
C TYR A 5 -22.59 23.03 8.88
N VAL A 6 -22.93 21.81 9.28
CA VAL A 6 -22.41 21.17 10.48
C VAL A 6 -21.28 20.23 10.04
N PRO A 7 -20.03 20.50 10.47
CA PRO A 7 -18.88 19.66 10.12
C PRO A 7 -19.10 18.20 10.55
N PRO A 8 -18.58 17.21 9.79
CA PRO A 8 -18.75 15.78 10.07
C PRO A 8 -18.41 15.37 11.51
N ALA A 9 -17.43 16.03 12.13
CA ALA A 9 -17.01 15.79 13.51
C ALA A 9 -18.11 15.96 14.58
N LYS A 10 -19.23 16.63 14.27
CA LYS A 10 -20.36 16.84 15.19
C LYS A 10 -21.55 15.91 14.90
N ARG A 11 -21.45 14.98 13.94
CA ARG A 11 -22.58 14.20 13.43
C ARG A 11 -22.80 12.85 14.13
N GLY A 12 -22.13 12.58 15.25
CA GLY A 12 -22.31 11.34 16.03
C GLY A 12 -21.83 10.06 15.31
N GLU A 13 -21.28 10.18 14.10
CA GLU A 13 -20.56 9.10 13.42
C GLU A 13 -19.33 8.75 14.26
N ARG A 14 -19.11 7.44 14.49
CA ARG A 14 -17.94 6.87 15.19
C ARG A 14 -16.72 7.75 14.92
N LYS A 15 -16.23 8.43 15.96
CA LYS A 15 -15.02 9.24 15.86
C LYS A 15 -13.93 8.31 15.34
N TRP A 16 -13.55 8.53 14.09
CA TRP A 16 -12.30 8.03 13.57
C TRP A 16 -11.21 8.69 14.43
N ASP A 17 -10.58 7.87 15.26
CA ASP A 17 -9.43 8.19 16.10
C ASP A 17 -8.13 8.21 15.30
N GLY A 18 -8.21 7.95 14.00
CA GLY A 18 -7.05 7.88 13.14
C GLY A 18 -6.30 9.21 13.08
N SER A 19 -4.98 9.08 12.93
CA SER A 19 -4.06 10.18 12.88
C SER A 19 -4.39 11.09 11.69
N THR A 20 -4.64 12.38 11.94
CA THR A 20 -4.73 13.41 10.90
C THR A 20 -3.37 13.71 10.27
N ALA A 21 -2.31 13.00 10.68
CA ALA A 21 -1.00 13.12 10.10
C ALA A 21 -1.03 12.75 8.62
N THR A 22 -0.39 13.61 7.84
CA THR A 22 -0.22 13.40 6.41
C THR A 22 1.26 13.32 6.11
N TYR A 23 1.63 12.36 5.28
CA TYR A 23 3.02 12.02 4.96
C TYR A 23 3.29 12.29 3.49
N ALA A 24 4.50 12.74 3.17
CA ALA A 24 4.91 12.77 1.78
C ALA A 24 5.10 11.34 1.28
N MET A 25 4.85 11.12 -0.01
CA MET A 25 5.06 9.83 -0.65
C MET A 25 6.51 9.33 -0.52
N SER A 26 7.49 10.26 -0.49
CA SER A 26 8.90 9.96 -0.25
C SER A 26 9.16 9.37 1.13
N ASP A 27 8.42 9.82 2.14
CA ASP A 27 8.64 9.41 3.52
C ASP A 27 8.09 8.01 3.73
N ILE A 28 6.89 7.74 3.18
CA ILE A 28 6.30 6.39 3.19
C ILE A 28 7.19 5.40 2.44
N GLN A 29 7.83 5.81 1.34
CA GLN A 29 8.78 4.95 0.62
C GLN A 29 10.05 4.66 1.39
N ARG A 30 10.50 5.62 2.21
CA ARG A 30 11.66 5.43 3.06
C ARG A 30 11.36 4.48 4.21
N ALA A 31 10.16 4.59 4.80
CA ALA A 31 9.73 3.75 5.92
C ALA A 31 9.28 2.34 5.48
N ILE A 32 8.49 2.26 4.40
CA ILE A 32 7.90 1.02 3.88
C ILE A 32 8.15 0.96 2.36
N PRO A 33 9.25 0.35 1.90
CA PRO A 33 9.59 0.35 0.48
C PRO A 33 8.55 -0.33 -0.40
N GLY A 34 8.35 0.21 -1.60
CA GLY A 34 7.35 -0.28 -2.54
C GLY A 34 7.19 0.61 -3.76
N GLU A 35 6.54 0.08 -4.79
CA GLU A 35 6.29 0.80 -6.05
C GLU A 35 5.40 2.04 -5.83
N ARG A 36 5.60 3.10 -6.62
CA ARG A 36 4.97 4.42 -6.40
C ARG A 36 3.53 4.52 -6.89
N SER A 37 3.17 3.69 -7.86
CA SER A 37 1.96 3.80 -8.68
C SER A 37 0.98 2.65 -8.47
N HIS A 38 1.21 1.81 -7.46
CA HIS A 38 0.53 0.54 -7.31
C HIS A 38 -0.32 0.56 -6.06
N THR A 39 -1.57 0.11 -6.20
CA THR A 39 -2.46 -0.05 -5.06
C THR A 39 -1.89 -1.03 -4.05
N PHE A 40 -1.17 -2.06 -4.50
CA PHE A 40 -0.47 -3.04 -3.66
C PHE A 40 1.00 -3.12 -4.10
N SER A 41 1.92 -3.00 -3.15
CA SER A 41 3.35 -2.88 -3.48
C SER A 41 4.07 -4.21 -3.67
N ARG A 42 3.93 -5.19 -2.76
CA ARG A 42 4.72 -6.45 -2.74
C ARG A 42 4.06 -7.57 -1.91
N ALA A 43 4.56 -8.80 -2.02
CA ALA A 43 4.31 -9.89 -1.09
C ALA A 43 4.77 -9.57 0.34
N TYR A 44 4.04 -10.06 1.35
CA TYR A 44 4.52 -10.04 2.73
C TYR A 44 5.45 -11.22 2.96
N LEU A 45 6.73 -10.95 3.22
CA LEU A 45 7.71 -11.96 3.62
C LEU A 45 7.71 -12.06 5.15
N ASP A 46 7.57 -13.28 5.68
CA ASP A 46 7.60 -13.52 7.11
C ASP A 46 8.97 -13.09 7.69
N PRO A 47 9.02 -12.25 8.75
CA PRO A 47 10.27 -11.89 9.39
C PRO A 47 11.11 -13.11 9.82
N SER A 48 10.48 -14.23 10.17
CA SER A 48 11.16 -15.47 10.55
C SER A 48 11.84 -16.19 9.38
N GLU A 49 11.36 -16.00 8.15
CA GLU A 49 11.95 -16.54 6.93
C GLU A 49 13.09 -15.66 6.38
N SER A 50 13.24 -14.44 6.89
CA SER A 50 14.21 -13.45 6.40
C SER A 50 15.68 -13.74 6.77
N SER A 51 15.98 -14.87 7.42
CA SER A 51 17.31 -15.17 7.95
C SER A 51 18.22 -16.05 7.10
N GLU A 52 17.76 -16.64 5.98
CA GLU A 52 18.61 -17.60 5.24
C GLU A 52 18.86 -17.36 3.75
N THR A 53 18.14 -16.48 3.05
CA THR A 53 18.51 -16.15 1.65
C THR A 53 19.40 -14.92 1.58
N LYS A 54 20.67 -15.11 1.95
CA LYS A 54 21.76 -14.30 1.41
C LYS A 54 21.83 -14.52 -0.11
N ASP A 55 21.75 -13.44 -0.89
CA ASP A 55 22.32 -13.31 -2.23
C ASP A 55 22.11 -14.43 -3.26
N ALA A 56 20.86 -14.73 -3.62
CA ALA A 56 20.57 -15.48 -4.84
C ALA A 56 19.49 -14.82 -5.70
N GLY A 57 19.88 -13.71 -6.33
CA GLY A 57 19.64 -13.54 -7.76
C GLY A 57 18.25 -13.10 -8.22
N VAL A 58 17.87 -11.84 -8.02
CA VAL A 58 17.13 -11.08 -9.06
C VAL A 58 17.53 -9.61 -9.03
N SER A 59 18.67 -9.27 -9.63
CA SER A 59 18.99 -7.98 -10.32
C SER A 59 20.49 -7.72 -10.31
N ARG A 60 21.21 -8.15 -11.36
CA ARG A 60 22.31 -7.41 -12.01
C ARG A 60 23.06 -8.30 -13.01
N LEU A 61 22.67 -8.17 -14.27
CA LEU A 61 23.67 -8.01 -15.31
C LEU A 61 24.54 -6.78 -14.95
N LEU A 62 25.86 -6.90 -15.15
CA LEU A 62 26.92 -5.90 -14.96
C LEU A 62 27.35 -5.68 -13.50
N VAL A 63 28.45 -6.33 -13.08
CA VAL A 63 29.81 -5.76 -13.07
C VAL A 63 30.76 -6.88 -12.65
N ALA A 64 31.70 -7.21 -13.54
CA ALA A 64 32.79 -8.13 -13.27
C ALA A 64 33.91 -7.45 -12.47
N ASN A 65 34.57 -8.25 -11.62
CA ASN A 65 35.93 -8.10 -11.08
C ASN A 65 36.17 -7.15 -9.89
N LEU A 66 36.39 -7.71 -8.69
CA LEU A 66 37.68 -7.75 -7.93
C LEU A 66 37.47 -8.14 -6.44
N PRO A 67 38.52 -8.60 -5.71
CA PRO A 67 38.37 -9.48 -4.56
C PRO A 67 38.47 -8.81 -3.17
N ASP A 68 37.77 -9.45 -2.23
CA ASP A 68 38.11 -9.81 -0.84
C ASP A 68 39.04 -8.92 0.00
N LYS A 69 38.53 -8.39 1.14
CA LYS A 69 39.13 -8.55 2.48
C LYS A 69 38.37 -7.89 3.64
N SER A 70 38.24 -8.70 4.70
CA SER A 70 38.42 -8.45 6.14
C SER A 70 37.42 -7.62 6.98
N LYS A 71 36.78 -8.36 7.90
CA LYS A 71 36.63 -8.14 9.36
C LYS A 71 36.52 -6.70 9.89
N ASN A 72 35.39 -6.39 10.52
CA ASN A 72 35.33 -6.06 11.94
C ASN A 72 33.87 -6.10 12.43
N GLU A 73 33.65 -6.90 13.48
CA GLU A 73 32.45 -6.90 14.31
C GLU A 73 32.67 -5.97 15.50
N HIS A 74 31.55 -5.46 16.02
CA HIS A 74 31.32 -4.74 17.28
C HIS A 74 31.12 -3.22 17.22
N GLU A 75 29.94 -2.84 17.72
CA GLU A 75 29.50 -1.51 18.17
C GLU A 75 28.73 -0.58 17.22
N ASP A 76 27.67 -1.07 16.56
CA ASP A 76 26.53 -0.21 16.16
C ASP A 76 25.16 -0.93 16.24
N ASN A 77 25.09 -1.99 17.06
CA ASN A 77 24.03 -3.00 17.05
C ASN A 77 22.77 -2.68 17.88
N LEU A 78 22.54 -1.42 18.29
CA LEU A 78 21.30 -1.03 18.97
C LEU A 78 20.46 0.02 18.24
N ALA A 79 21.04 0.80 17.31
CA ALA A 79 20.27 1.72 16.45
C ALA A 79 19.70 1.03 15.19
N SER A 80 20.11 -0.21 14.92
CA SER A 80 19.76 -0.97 13.72
C SER A 80 18.55 -1.90 13.90
N ILE A 81 18.08 -2.12 15.14
CA ILE A 81 17.00 -3.08 15.44
C ILE A 81 15.61 -2.45 15.20
N THR A 82 15.43 -1.16 15.41
CA THR A 82 14.12 -0.49 15.21
C THR A 82 13.86 0.01 13.78
N ARG A 83 14.90 0.10 12.93
CA ARG A 83 14.76 0.53 11.52
C ARG A 83 14.65 -0.62 10.51
N LYS A 84 14.80 -1.88 10.94
CA LYS A 84 14.89 -3.04 10.04
C LYS A 84 13.59 -3.80 9.78
N GLU A 85 12.55 -3.66 10.60
CA GLU A 85 11.39 -4.57 10.47
C GLU A 85 10.50 -4.31 9.25
N PHE A 86 10.52 -3.10 8.68
CA PHE A 86 9.69 -2.75 7.52
C PHE A 86 10.48 -2.59 6.22
N SER A 87 11.81 -2.68 6.27
CA SER A 87 12.63 -2.11 5.20
C SER A 87 12.62 -2.90 3.89
N HIS A 88 12.07 -4.13 3.85
CA HIS A 88 11.93 -4.89 2.58
C HIS A 88 10.70 -5.80 2.47
N THR A 89 9.87 -5.90 3.52
CA THR A 89 9.08 -7.11 3.81
C THR A 89 7.57 -6.91 3.85
N ILE A 90 7.07 -5.67 3.92
CA ILE A 90 5.66 -5.41 4.21
C ILE A 90 4.98 -4.79 2.99
N CYS A 91 3.89 -5.42 2.53
CA CYS A 91 2.98 -4.80 1.57
C CYS A 91 2.46 -3.49 2.15
N ARG A 92 2.21 -2.48 1.31
CA ARG A 92 1.39 -1.32 1.70
C ARG A 92 0.28 -1.14 0.68
N ILE A 93 -0.85 -0.62 1.16
CA ILE A 93 -1.97 -0.26 0.29
C ILE A 93 -1.92 1.23 0.02
N GLN A 94 -1.93 1.63 -1.26
CA GLN A 94 -1.96 3.03 -1.67
C GLN A 94 -3.24 3.34 -2.44
N VAL A 95 -4.11 4.13 -1.84
CA VAL A 95 -5.43 4.44 -2.39
C VAL A 95 -5.46 5.87 -2.92
N SER A 96 -5.67 5.99 -4.22
CA SER A 96 -6.06 7.27 -4.84
C SER A 96 -7.57 7.44 -4.70
N THR A 97 -8.01 8.58 -4.17
CA THR A 97 -9.44 8.92 -3.99
C THR A 97 -10.24 8.96 -5.30
N ARG A 98 -9.57 8.91 -6.45
CA ARG A 98 -10.22 9.00 -7.77
C ARG A 98 -10.27 7.70 -8.54
N SER A 99 -9.48 6.70 -8.13
CA SER A 99 -9.22 5.50 -8.91
C SER A 99 -10.10 4.32 -8.49
N HIS A 100 -10.81 4.44 -7.36
CA HIS A 100 -11.70 3.42 -6.80
C HIS A 100 -13.09 4.01 -6.53
N ILE A 101 -14.12 3.15 -6.49
CA ILE A 101 -15.51 3.54 -6.26
C ILE A 101 -15.80 3.58 -4.75
N ASN A 102 -15.43 2.51 -4.02
CA ASN A 102 -15.72 2.35 -2.59
C ASN A 102 -14.45 2.13 -1.72
N PRO A 103 -13.46 3.04 -1.74
CA PRO A 103 -12.33 2.93 -0.82
C PRO A 103 -12.74 3.25 0.63
N PRO A 104 -12.13 2.61 1.65
CA PRO A 104 -11.05 1.63 1.57
C PRO A 104 -11.52 0.18 1.40
N ASP A 105 -12.81 -0.10 1.55
CA ASP A 105 -13.34 -1.47 1.70
C ASP A 105 -13.29 -2.29 0.40
N GLU A 106 -13.36 -1.65 -0.77
CA GLU A 106 -13.27 -2.33 -2.07
C GLU A 106 -12.25 -1.61 -2.96
N LEU A 107 -11.22 -2.35 -3.36
CA LEU A 107 -10.16 -1.86 -4.25
C LEU A 107 -10.09 -2.69 -5.53
N TRP A 108 -9.59 -2.05 -6.58
CA TRP A 108 -9.43 -2.65 -7.91
C TRP A 108 -8.01 -2.40 -8.38
N THR A 109 -7.27 -3.45 -8.70
CA THR A 109 -5.89 -3.35 -9.18
C THR A 109 -5.67 -4.23 -10.39
N ARG A 110 -4.79 -3.77 -11.28
CA ARG A 110 -4.25 -4.59 -12.38
C ARG A 110 -2.82 -5.03 -12.12
N ASN A 111 -2.22 -4.55 -11.03
CA ASN A 111 -0.81 -4.76 -10.73
C ASN A 111 -0.65 -5.69 -9.52
N ASN A 112 0.43 -6.47 -9.54
CA ASN A 112 0.86 -7.33 -8.43
C ASN A 112 -0.26 -8.29 -7.96
N ILE A 113 -1.09 -8.77 -8.89
CA ILE A 113 -2.23 -9.65 -8.59
C ILE A 113 -1.76 -10.94 -7.90
N PHE A 114 -0.61 -11.49 -8.33
CA PHE A 114 -0.02 -12.68 -7.72
C PHE A 114 0.36 -12.48 -6.25
N CYS A 115 0.76 -11.27 -5.85
CA CYS A 115 1.08 -10.95 -4.46
C CYS A 115 -0.17 -10.86 -3.56
N LEU A 116 -1.38 -10.75 -4.11
CA LEU A 116 -2.58 -10.52 -3.31
C LEU A 116 -2.89 -11.73 -2.41
N GLU A 117 -2.76 -12.95 -2.94
CA GLU A 117 -3.02 -14.18 -2.19
C GLU A 117 -2.00 -14.35 -1.05
N GLU A 118 -0.73 -14.05 -1.30
CA GLU A 118 0.35 -14.13 -0.29
C GLU A 118 0.16 -13.13 0.86
N ASN A 119 -0.65 -12.09 0.65
CA ASN A 119 -0.99 -11.07 1.63
C ASN A 119 -2.37 -11.30 2.30
N ARG A 120 -3.08 -12.37 1.94
CA ARG A 120 -4.43 -12.63 2.45
C ARG A 120 -4.41 -12.88 3.97
N GLY A 121 -5.33 -12.23 4.68
CA GLY A 121 -5.44 -12.31 6.15
C GLY A 121 -4.28 -11.67 6.93
N LYS A 122 -3.34 -10.99 6.27
CA LYS A 122 -2.25 -10.27 6.94
C LYS A 122 -2.62 -8.80 7.16
N PRO A 123 -2.18 -8.16 8.26
CA PRO A 123 -2.39 -6.74 8.46
C PRO A 123 -1.46 -5.91 7.56
N ILE A 124 -2.06 -5.07 6.72
CA ILE A 124 -1.37 -4.25 5.72
C ILE A 124 -1.66 -2.78 5.99
N PRO A 125 -0.65 -1.91 6.14
CA PRO A 125 -0.88 -0.49 6.35
C PRO A 125 -1.49 0.16 5.10
N LEU A 126 -2.60 0.88 5.27
CA LEU A 126 -3.29 1.59 4.20
C LEU A 126 -3.02 3.09 4.27
N PHE A 127 -2.56 3.64 3.15
CA PHE A 127 -2.34 5.06 2.93
C PHE A 127 -3.29 5.58 1.86
N GLN A 128 -4.11 6.57 2.20
CA GLN A 128 -5.06 7.18 1.27
C GLN A 128 -4.62 8.60 0.91
N ALA A 129 -4.74 8.96 -0.38
CA ALA A 129 -4.42 10.31 -0.83
C ALA A 129 -5.30 11.34 -0.10
N SER A 130 -4.66 12.34 0.52
CA SER A 130 -5.36 13.42 1.20
C SER A 130 -5.97 14.42 0.18
N THR A 131 -6.63 15.47 0.68
CA THR A 131 -7.08 16.60 -0.15
C THR A 131 -5.92 17.23 -0.92
N ASP A 132 -4.74 17.32 -0.29
CA ASP A 132 -3.48 17.58 -0.98
C ASP A 132 -2.98 16.27 -1.60
N ARG A 133 -3.10 16.15 -2.93
CA ARG A 133 -2.74 14.92 -3.66
C ARG A 133 -1.25 14.56 -3.57
N ARG A 134 -0.40 15.44 -3.05
CA ARG A 134 1.02 15.16 -2.80
C ARG A 134 1.26 14.47 -1.47
N LYS A 135 0.23 14.41 -0.61
CA LYS A 135 0.29 13.82 0.72
C LYS A 135 -0.68 12.67 0.88
N MET A 136 -0.30 11.74 1.74
CA MET A 136 -1.05 10.54 2.04
C MET A 136 -1.35 10.49 3.53
N GLU A 137 -2.53 10.01 3.89
CA GLU A 137 -3.01 9.86 5.25
C GLU A 137 -3.00 8.37 5.61
N PHE A 138 -2.46 8.03 6.78
CA PHE A 138 -2.52 6.66 7.27
C PHE A 138 -3.93 6.36 7.80
N LYS A 139 -4.59 5.35 7.23
CA LYS A 139 -5.98 4.99 7.56
C LYS A 139 -6.10 3.80 8.50
N GLY A 140 -4.98 3.29 9.00
CA GLY A 140 -4.90 2.08 9.82
C GLY A 140 -4.46 0.86 9.02
N TYR A 141 -4.51 -0.29 9.67
CA TYR A 141 -4.23 -1.59 9.05
C TYR A 141 -5.50 -2.22 8.50
N TYR A 142 -5.37 -2.86 7.36
CA TYR A 142 -6.43 -3.59 6.68
C TYR A 142 -5.89 -4.96 6.28
N GLU A 143 -6.78 -5.94 6.17
CA GLU A 143 -6.46 -7.25 5.63
C GLU A 143 -7.28 -7.54 4.38
N ILE A 144 -6.73 -8.36 3.49
CA ILE A 144 -7.45 -8.85 2.34
C ILE A 144 -8.32 -10.02 2.78
N THR A 145 -9.63 -9.88 2.59
CA THR A 145 -10.61 -10.92 2.95
C THR A 145 -11.01 -11.76 1.75
N ASN A 146 -11.11 -11.14 0.58
CA ASN A 146 -11.52 -11.80 -0.66
C ASN A 146 -10.83 -11.15 -1.87
N ILE A 147 -10.55 -11.98 -2.88
CA ILE A 147 -9.94 -11.58 -4.15
C ILE A 147 -10.75 -12.24 -5.26
N THR A 148 -11.21 -11.44 -6.23
CA THR A 148 -11.88 -11.93 -7.44
C THR A 148 -11.15 -11.41 -8.67
N VAL A 149 -10.66 -12.31 -9.51
CA VAL A 149 -9.90 -11.95 -10.73
C VAL A 149 -10.81 -12.00 -11.95
N TYR A 150 -10.80 -10.91 -12.72
CA TYR A 150 -11.57 -10.72 -13.94
C TYR A 150 -10.62 -10.57 -15.13
N GLN A 151 -10.84 -11.35 -16.18
CA GLN A 151 -10.17 -11.19 -17.47
C GLN A 151 -10.98 -10.24 -18.37
N GLY A 152 -11.03 -8.96 -17.99
CA GLY A 152 -11.88 -7.97 -18.63
C GLY A 152 -13.37 -8.21 -18.40
N GLY A 153 -14.21 -7.82 -19.37
CA GLY A 153 -15.65 -8.06 -19.36
C GLY A 153 -16.49 -6.91 -18.79
N SER A 154 -17.80 -7.14 -18.69
CA SER A 154 -18.79 -6.11 -18.34
C SER A 154 -18.60 -5.52 -16.94
N GLU A 155 -18.16 -6.33 -15.97
CA GLU A 155 -17.92 -5.87 -14.60
C GLU A 155 -16.72 -4.91 -14.55
N VAL A 156 -15.63 -5.26 -15.23
CA VAL A 156 -14.44 -4.40 -15.37
C VAL A 156 -14.81 -3.11 -16.12
N GLU A 157 -15.58 -3.21 -17.19
CA GLU A 157 -16.04 -2.04 -17.96
C GLU A 157 -16.90 -1.11 -17.11
N LYS A 158 -17.84 -1.66 -16.33
CA LYS A 158 -18.67 -0.90 -15.39
C LYS A 158 -17.81 -0.17 -14.36
N PHE A 159 -16.91 -0.90 -13.67
CA PHE A 159 -15.98 -0.31 -12.70
C PHE A 159 -15.16 0.83 -13.32
N ILE A 160 -14.55 0.59 -14.49
CA ILE A 160 -13.71 1.60 -15.14
C ILE A 160 -14.58 2.79 -15.54
N LYS A 161 -15.79 2.62 -16.05
CA LYS A 161 -16.62 3.78 -16.45
C LYS A 161 -17.10 4.61 -15.26
N GLU A 162 -17.41 3.98 -14.12
CA GLU A 162 -17.98 4.64 -12.95
C GLU A 162 -16.94 5.40 -12.11
N ARG A 163 -15.66 5.00 -12.11
CA ARG A 163 -14.63 5.71 -11.33
C ARG A 163 -14.40 7.14 -11.86
N SER A 164 -14.16 8.08 -10.95
CA SER A 164 -13.98 9.50 -11.31
C SER A 164 -12.80 9.77 -12.26
N GLU A 165 -11.78 8.90 -12.27
CA GLU A 165 -10.65 8.96 -13.21
C GLU A 165 -11.07 8.81 -14.68
N SER A 166 -12.25 8.27 -14.95
CA SER A 166 -12.80 8.13 -16.30
C SER A 166 -13.33 9.40 -16.92
N GLY A 167 -13.57 10.45 -16.12
CA GLY A 167 -13.86 11.78 -16.65
C GLY A 167 -12.68 12.44 -17.41
N ARG A 168 -11.47 11.87 -17.34
CA ARG A 168 -10.31 12.35 -18.10
C ARG A 168 -10.31 11.79 -19.52
N LYS A 169 -10.00 12.65 -20.50
CA LYS A 169 -9.80 12.24 -21.90
C LYS A 169 -8.69 11.20 -22.00
N LYS A 170 -8.98 10.08 -22.65
CA LYS A 170 -8.04 8.98 -22.95
C LYS A 170 -8.13 8.64 -24.43
N SER A 171 -7.04 8.11 -25.01
CA SER A 171 -7.07 7.62 -26.38
C SER A 171 -7.92 6.34 -26.47
N LYS A 172 -8.35 6.00 -27.68
CA LYS A 172 -9.04 4.73 -27.96
C LYS A 172 -8.20 3.53 -27.50
N ASP A 173 -6.91 3.52 -27.85
CA ASP A 173 -5.97 2.47 -27.48
C ASP A 173 -5.86 2.30 -25.95
N THR A 174 -5.90 3.41 -25.20
CA THR A 174 -5.87 3.36 -23.74
C THR A 174 -7.13 2.67 -23.19
N TRP A 175 -8.29 2.95 -23.79
CA TRP A 175 -9.55 2.30 -23.39
C TRP A 175 -9.54 0.81 -23.69
N GLU A 176 -9.12 0.42 -24.90
CA GLU A 176 -9.00 -0.97 -25.31
C GLU A 176 -8.07 -1.76 -24.38
N GLN A 177 -6.90 -1.17 -24.04
CA GLN A 177 -5.98 -1.77 -23.06
C GLN A 177 -6.60 -1.91 -21.67
N LEU A 178 -7.34 -0.91 -21.20
CA LEU A 178 -7.95 -0.96 -19.86
C LEU A 178 -9.06 -2.02 -19.77
N PHE A 179 -9.88 -2.16 -20.80
CA PHE A 179 -10.98 -3.13 -20.84
C PHE A 179 -10.51 -4.56 -21.11
N GLY A 180 -9.43 -4.73 -21.89
CA GLY A 180 -8.84 -6.05 -22.16
C GLY A 180 -7.86 -6.55 -21.08
N ALA A 181 -7.48 -5.70 -20.12
CA ALA A 181 -6.56 -6.09 -19.06
C ALA A 181 -7.21 -7.02 -18.02
N THR A 182 -6.37 -7.81 -17.36
CA THR A 182 -6.76 -8.54 -16.15
C THR A 182 -6.82 -7.59 -14.96
N TRP A 183 -7.92 -7.68 -14.19
CA TRP A 183 -8.15 -6.90 -12.98
C TRP A 183 -8.45 -7.83 -11.81
N ALA A 184 -8.02 -7.43 -10.62
CA ALA A 184 -8.42 -8.03 -9.37
C ALA A 184 -9.28 -7.04 -8.58
N LYS A 185 -10.47 -7.49 -8.19
CA LYS A 185 -11.31 -6.87 -7.18
C LYS A 185 -10.90 -7.42 -5.82
N VAL A 186 -10.61 -6.55 -4.87
CA VAL A 186 -10.06 -6.89 -3.55
C VAL A 186 -10.96 -6.30 -2.48
N ASP A 187 -11.54 -7.16 -1.66
CA ASP A 187 -12.35 -6.76 -0.52
C ASP A 187 -11.47 -6.70 0.73
N LEU A 188 -11.46 -5.54 1.38
CA LEU A 188 -10.65 -5.23 2.54
C LEU A 188 -11.51 -5.12 3.81
N ARG A 189 -10.91 -5.50 4.93
CA ARG A 189 -11.48 -5.29 6.26
C ARG A 189 -10.47 -4.59 7.15
N ARG A 190 -10.92 -3.60 7.92
CA ARG A 190 -10.07 -2.92 8.92
C ARG A 190 -9.67 -3.92 10.01
N VAL A 191 -8.39 -3.89 10.39
CA VAL A 191 -7.85 -4.64 11.53
C VAL A 191 -7.85 -3.71 12.74
N ASP A 192 -8.65 -4.05 13.75
CA ASP A 192 -8.74 -3.30 15.00
C ASP A 192 -7.72 -3.84 16.03
N ASP A 193 -6.43 -3.62 15.75
CA ASP A 193 -5.34 -3.96 16.65
C ASP A 193 -4.47 -2.73 16.94
N ALA A 194 -4.59 -2.21 18.16
CA ALA A 194 -3.85 -1.04 18.61
C ALA A 194 -2.34 -1.30 18.75
N ALA A 195 -1.90 -2.56 18.90
CA ALA A 195 -0.49 -2.91 19.06
C ALA A 195 0.34 -2.64 17.78
N LEU A 196 -0.32 -2.64 16.62
CA LEU A 196 0.31 -2.40 15.32
C LEU A 196 0.78 -0.94 15.14
N GLY A 197 0.24 0.00 15.93
CA GLY A 197 0.66 1.41 15.95
C GLY A 197 0.49 2.14 14.60
N ASN A 198 1.26 3.21 14.39
CA ASN A 198 1.39 3.86 13.10
C ASN A 198 2.80 3.58 12.57
N PRO A 199 2.96 2.92 11.40
CA PRO A 199 4.28 2.56 10.89
C PRO A 199 5.13 3.78 10.48
N MET A 200 4.53 4.97 10.44
CA MET A 200 5.22 6.23 10.20
C MET A 200 5.69 6.95 11.45
N GLU A 201 5.26 6.51 12.64
CA GLU A 201 5.66 7.08 13.92
C GLU A 201 6.75 6.19 14.49
N GLU A 202 7.98 6.71 14.64
CA GLU A 202 9.03 5.99 15.35
C GLU A 202 8.53 5.75 16.78
N LYS A 203 8.32 4.48 17.17
CA LYS A 203 8.06 4.14 18.58
C LYS A 203 9.24 4.71 19.36
N SER A 204 8.98 5.78 20.12
CA SER A 204 9.94 6.30 21.08
C SER A 204 10.21 5.17 22.06
N ALA A 205 11.30 4.45 21.86
CA ALA A 205 11.73 3.40 22.77
C ALA A 205 11.87 4.06 24.15
N THR A 206 10.97 3.68 25.04
CA THR A 206 10.98 4.08 26.45
C THR A 206 11.69 3.00 27.23
#